data_AF-A0AAD8QLU4-F1
#
_entry.id   AF-A0AAD8QLU4-F1
#
_cell.length_a   1.000
_cell.length_b   1.000
_cell.length_c   1.000
_cell.angle_alpha   90.00
_cell.angle_beta   90.00
_cell.angle_gamma   90.00
#
_symmetry.space_group_name_H-M   'P 1'
#
loop_
_entity.id
_entity.type
_entity.pdbx_description
1 polymer ?
#
loop_
_entity_poly.entity_id
_entity_poly.type
_entity_poly.pdbx_seq_one_letter_code
_entity_poly.pdbx_strand_id
1 'polypeptide(L)'
;MAGRSPSTSLVSLSVPDNSQVPHSKVNLKRARILVRSHVAHHTVPGYVACNEGENILTWERFLRPQISFGVPMERMLGGENSTFMVNRLVELYKNEKYILYVEQLGSNEPAFLVTFKEAATSMSVLRSLWQAHWLHEHQLKPNDDVFDWLEESLTALGDEFDDFIDQMEGAGWDQSQIFLKVPKEPVLVLEHLDQDV
;
A
#
# COMPACT_ATOMS: atom_id res chain seq x y z
N MET A 1 -60.58 -11.06 -21.91
CA MET A 1 -60.21 -11.79 -20.67
C MET A 1 -59.13 -12.79 -21.05
N ALA A 2 -57.85 -12.49 -20.78
CA ALA A 2 -57.07 -13.00 -19.62
C ALA A 2 -56.94 -14.54 -19.64
N GLY A 3 -55.78 -15.21 -19.68
CA GLY A 3 -54.37 -14.81 -19.61
C GLY A 3 -53.44 -15.95 -20.12
N ARG A 4 -52.20 -15.63 -20.52
CA ARG A 4 -50.88 -16.07 -19.98
C ARG A 4 -50.73 -17.57 -19.69
N SER A 5 -49.67 -18.31 -20.07
CA SER A 5 -48.39 -18.12 -20.78
C SER A 5 -47.82 -19.52 -21.10
N PRO A 6 -46.95 -19.73 -22.11
CA PRO A 6 -46.14 -20.94 -22.19
C PRO A 6 -44.85 -20.78 -21.36
N SER A 7 -44.45 -21.87 -20.68
CA SER A 7 -43.23 -21.98 -19.89
C SER A 7 -41.97 -21.82 -20.74
N THR A 8 -41.34 -20.66 -20.65
CA THR A 8 -39.96 -20.48 -21.10
C THR A 8 -39.04 -20.95 -19.97
N SER A 9 -38.41 -22.10 -20.16
CA SER A 9 -37.28 -22.58 -19.35
C SER A 9 -36.15 -21.54 -19.44
N LEU A 10 -36.03 -20.69 -18.41
CA LEU A 10 -34.83 -19.88 -18.22
C LEU A 10 -33.68 -20.81 -17.86
N VAL A 11 -32.79 -21.05 -18.83
CA VAL A 11 -31.44 -21.54 -18.54
C VAL A 11 -30.82 -20.49 -17.62
N SER A 12 -30.64 -20.84 -16.35
CA SER A 12 -29.80 -20.06 -15.45
C SER A 12 -28.39 -20.10 -16.02
N LEU A 13 -28.00 -19.00 -16.68
CA LEU A 13 -26.59 -18.70 -16.92
C LEU A 13 -25.92 -18.68 -15.56
N SER A 14 -25.20 -19.74 -15.25
CA SER A 14 -24.29 -19.79 -14.13
C SER A 14 -23.36 -18.60 -14.26
N VAL A 15 -23.53 -17.61 -13.39
CA VAL A 15 -22.50 -16.59 -13.17
C VAL A 15 -21.24 -17.39 -12.84
N PRO A 16 -20.12 -17.22 -13.56
CA PRO A 16 -18.88 -17.84 -13.13
C PRO A 16 -18.64 -17.34 -11.71
N ASP A 17 -18.73 -18.27 -10.77
CA ASP A 17 -18.32 -18.09 -9.41
C ASP A 17 -16.87 -17.66 -9.48
N ASN A 18 -16.61 -16.37 -9.29
CA ASN A 18 -15.27 -15.79 -9.31
C ASN A 18 -14.56 -16.13 -7.99
N SER A 19 -14.73 -17.39 -7.53
CA SER A 19 -14.16 -17.98 -6.34
C SER A 19 -12.74 -18.44 -6.59
N GLN A 20 -11.91 -17.59 -7.20
CA GLN A 20 -10.46 -17.70 -7.12
C GLN A 20 -9.84 -16.30 -7.09
N VAL A 21 -10.00 -15.62 -5.96
CA VAL A 21 -9.03 -14.61 -5.53
C VAL A 21 -8.31 -15.24 -4.35
N PRO A 22 -7.00 -15.52 -4.39
CA PRO A 22 -6.25 -15.72 -3.16
C PRO A 22 -6.33 -14.37 -2.42
N HIS A 23 -7.17 -14.29 -1.40
CA HIS A 23 -7.29 -13.10 -0.55
C HIS A 23 -6.02 -12.95 0.31
N SER A 24 -4.91 -12.50 -0.28
CA SER A 24 -3.84 -11.83 0.48
C SER A 24 -4.12 -10.32 0.45
N LYS A 25 -5.24 -9.89 1.06
CA LYS A 25 -5.58 -8.47 1.13
C LYS A 25 -4.82 -7.84 2.29
N VAL A 26 -3.68 -7.23 1.98
CA VAL A 26 -2.99 -6.33 2.90
C VAL A 26 -3.96 -5.25 3.35
N ASN A 27 -4.17 -5.07 4.65
CA ASN A 27 -4.87 -3.90 5.18
C ASN A 27 -3.95 -2.68 4.99
N LEU A 28 -4.22 -1.89 3.95
CA LEU A 28 -3.39 -0.77 3.54
C LEU A 28 -3.30 0.34 4.60
N LYS A 29 -4.33 0.54 5.44
CA LYS A 29 -4.26 1.50 6.55
C LYS A 29 -3.20 1.08 7.57
N ARG A 30 -3.25 -0.18 7.99
CA ARG A 30 -2.30 -0.74 8.96
C ARG A 30 -0.90 -0.82 8.38
N ALA A 31 -0.76 -1.35 7.18
CA ALA A 31 0.53 -1.42 6.49
C ALA A 31 1.22 -0.05 6.44
N ARG A 32 0.47 1.03 6.16
CA ARG A 32 1.00 2.41 6.21
C ARG A 32 1.42 2.84 7.61
N ILE A 33 0.69 2.48 8.66
CA ILE A 33 1.10 2.77 10.05
C ILE A 33 2.43 2.07 10.37
N LEU A 34 2.54 0.77 10.03
CA LEU A 34 3.74 -0.03 10.29
C LEU A 34 4.94 0.53 9.52
N VAL A 35 4.77 0.72 8.21
CA VAL A 35 5.80 1.26 7.32
C VAL A 35 6.24 2.65 7.77
N ARG A 36 5.29 3.56 8.05
CA ARG A 36 5.62 4.92 8.48
C ARG A 36 6.43 4.92 9.76
N SER A 37 6.04 4.08 10.74
CA SER A 37 6.78 3.94 11.99
C SER A 37 8.18 3.41 11.75
N HIS A 38 8.32 2.39 10.89
CA HIS A 38 9.62 1.83 10.55
C HIS A 38 10.54 2.85 9.87
N VAL A 39 10.06 3.50 8.82
CA VAL A 39 10.86 4.51 8.08
C VAL A 39 11.28 5.66 9.00
N ALA A 40 10.40 6.14 9.88
CA ALA A 40 10.71 7.30 10.72
C ALA A 40 11.54 6.94 11.97
N HIS A 41 11.35 5.74 12.53
CA HIS A 41 11.82 5.40 13.88
C HIS A 41 12.49 4.04 13.99
N HIS A 42 12.66 3.31 12.89
CA HIS A 42 13.20 1.94 12.85
C HIS A 42 12.49 1.01 13.84
N THR A 43 11.17 1.20 14.02
CA THR A 43 10.33 0.41 14.93
C THR A 43 9.00 0.04 14.29
N VAL A 44 8.55 -1.20 14.49
CA VAL A 44 7.23 -1.66 14.07
C VAL A 44 6.31 -1.83 15.29
N PRO A 45 5.17 -1.12 15.35
CA PRO A 45 4.25 -1.25 16.48
C PRO A 45 3.50 -2.57 16.44
N GLY A 46 3.23 -3.13 17.62
CA GLY A 46 2.30 -4.25 17.78
C GLY A 46 0.85 -3.86 17.50
N TYR A 47 -0.05 -4.85 17.48
CA TYR A 47 -1.45 -4.63 17.11
C TYR A 47 -2.20 -3.65 18.02
N VAL A 48 -1.87 -3.56 19.32
CA VAL A 48 -2.53 -2.63 20.27
C VAL A 48 -2.24 -1.18 19.87
N ALA A 49 -0.96 -0.80 19.79
CA ALA A 49 -0.54 0.53 19.39
C ALA A 49 -0.99 0.87 17.95
N CYS A 50 -0.98 -0.12 17.04
CA CYS A 50 -1.51 0.07 15.69
C CYS A 50 -3.03 0.35 15.70
N ASN A 51 -3.81 -0.30 16.56
CA ASN A 51 -5.25 -0.03 16.69
C ASN A 51 -5.52 1.37 17.23
N GLU A 52 -4.74 1.82 18.21
CA GLU A 52 -4.84 3.18 18.78
C GLU A 52 -4.51 4.26 17.75
N GLY A 53 -3.51 4.00 16.89
CA GLY A 53 -3.12 4.89 15.80
C GLY A 53 -4.03 4.82 14.55
N GLU A 54 -4.91 3.82 14.44
CA GLU A 54 -5.75 3.61 13.26
C GLU A 54 -7.00 4.51 13.30
N ASN A 55 -7.02 5.57 12.49
CA ASN A 55 -8.23 6.36 12.30
C ASN A 55 -9.23 5.62 11.39
N ILE A 56 -10.32 5.14 12.01
CA ILE A 56 -11.38 4.39 11.34
C ILE A 56 -12.07 5.26 10.26
N LEU A 57 -12.23 6.56 10.52
CA LEU A 57 -12.98 7.49 9.66
C LEU A 57 -12.16 8.04 8.49
N THR A 58 -10.83 8.02 8.56
CA THR A 58 -9.98 8.47 7.47
C THR A 58 -10.02 7.46 6.33
N TRP A 59 -10.41 7.88 5.13
CA TRP A 59 -10.33 7.02 3.95
C TRP A 59 -8.88 6.84 3.53
N GLU A 60 -8.56 5.63 3.06
CA GLU A 60 -7.19 5.26 2.71
C GLU A 60 -6.53 6.21 1.70
N ARG A 61 -7.30 6.73 0.73
CA ARG A 61 -6.84 7.69 -0.29
C ARG A 61 -6.38 9.04 0.27
N PHE A 62 -6.76 9.38 1.49
CA PHE A 62 -6.37 10.63 2.15
C PHE A 62 -5.18 10.45 3.10
N LEU A 63 -4.66 9.22 3.22
CA LEU A 63 -3.45 8.97 3.97
C LEU A 63 -2.25 9.57 3.25
N ARG A 64 -1.28 10.04 4.05
CA ARG A 64 -0.01 10.58 3.55
C ARG A 64 1.11 9.53 3.68
N PRO A 65 1.99 9.40 2.68
CA PRO A 65 1.89 10.06 1.37
C PRO A 65 0.71 9.54 0.55
N GLN A 66 0.23 10.36 -0.39
CA GLN A 66 -0.80 9.94 -1.34
C GLN A 66 -0.21 8.89 -2.29
N ILE A 67 -0.81 7.70 -2.34
CA ILE A 67 -0.36 6.63 -3.23
C ILE A 67 -1.56 6.07 -3.97
N SER A 68 -1.47 5.99 -5.29
CA SER A 68 -2.44 5.32 -6.16
C SER A 68 -1.84 4.02 -6.69
N PHE A 69 -2.49 2.89 -6.42
CA PHE A 69 -2.05 1.56 -6.85
C PHE A 69 -2.76 1.11 -8.13
N GLY A 70 -2.07 0.30 -8.94
CA GLY A 70 -2.62 -0.30 -10.15
C GLY A 70 -2.86 0.72 -11.26
N VAL A 71 -2.08 1.80 -11.29
CA VAL A 71 -2.21 2.84 -12.32
C VAL A 71 -1.63 2.30 -13.64
N PRO A 72 -2.34 2.38 -14.77
CA PRO A 72 -1.79 2.01 -16.07
C PRO A 72 -0.57 2.88 -16.41
N MET A 73 0.44 2.29 -17.04
CA MET A 73 1.68 2.99 -17.37
C MET A 73 1.42 4.18 -18.31
N GLU A 74 0.43 4.06 -19.19
CA GLU A 74 -0.05 5.12 -20.10
C GLU A 74 -0.55 6.34 -19.32
N ARG A 75 -1.19 6.12 -18.16
CA ARG A 75 -1.66 7.20 -17.28
C ARG A 75 -0.52 7.78 -16.44
N MET A 76 0.38 6.93 -15.93
CA MET A 76 1.50 7.40 -15.11
C MET A 76 2.42 8.34 -15.88
N LEU A 77 2.62 8.03 -17.16
CA LEU A 77 3.53 8.74 -18.02
C LEU A 77 2.78 9.84 -18.78
N GLY A 78 1.53 9.63 -19.19
CA GLY A 78 0.86 10.52 -20.13
C GLY A 78 1.09 9.99 -21.55
N GLY A 79 0.02 9.99 -22.36
CA GLY A 79 -0.06 9.20 -23.59
C GLY A 79 0.98 9.49 -24.68
N GLU A 80 1.75 10.57 -24.57
CA GLU A 80 2.82 10.96 -25.50
C GLU A 80 4.21 11.01 -24.82
N ASN A 81 4.48 10.11 -23.88
CA ASN A 81 5.80 10.07 -23.24
C ASN A 81 6.88 9.40 -24.10
N SER A 82 8.09 9.93 -24.00
CA SER A 82 9.24 9.40 -24.73
C SER A 82 9.53 7.96 -24.31
N THR A 83 9.73 7.07 -25.28
CA THR A 83 10.17 5.68 -25.07
C THR A 83 11.39 5.59 -24.14
N PHE A 84 12.19 6.65 -24.09
CA PHE A 84 13.32 6.80 -23.18
C PHE A 84 12.92 6.76 -21.69
N MET A 85 11.87 7.48 -21.28
CA MET A 85 11.42 7.50 -19.88
C MET A 85 10.89 6.13 -19.43
N VAL A 86 10.13 5.46 -20.31
CA VAL A 86 9.66 4.09 -20.08
C VAL A 86 10.85 3.16 -19.86
N ASN A 87 11.83 3.18 -20.76
CA ASN A 87 13.01 2.32 -20.68
C ASN A 87 13.82 2.58 -19.40
N ARG A 88 14.00 3.85 -19.01
CA ARG A 88 14.74 4.21 -17.79
C ARG A 88 14.03 3.69 -16.54
N LEU A 89 12.70 3.81 -16.45
CA LEU A 89 11.93 3.25 -15.32
C LEU A 89 11.94 1.71 -15.31
N VAL A 90 11.79 1.07 -16.47
CA VAL A 90 11.83 -0.40 -16.56
C VAL A 90 13.19 -0.95 -16.12
N GLU A 91 14.28 -0.29 -16.53
CA GLU A 91 15.64 -0.67 -16.13
C GLU A 91 15.88 -0.42 -14.64
N LEU A 92 15.48 0.76 -14.11
CA LEU A 92 15.64 1.11 -12.71
C LEU A 92 14.97 0.10 -11.78
N TYR A 93 13.73 -0.30 -12.12
CA TYR A 93 12.96 -1.25 -11.31
C TYR A 93 13.17 -2.71 -11.71
N LYS A 94 14.20 -3.08 -12.47
CA LYS A 94 14.34 -4.46 -13.02
C LYS A 94 14.24 -5.58 -11.98
N ASN A 95 14.69 -5.32 -10.75
CA ASN A 95 14.67 -6.28 -9.64
C ASN A 95 13.34 -6.27 -8.85
N GLU A 96 12.49 -5.28 -9.08
CA GLU A 96 11.21 -5.12 -8.41
C GLU A 96 10.04 -5.60 -9.29
N LYS A 97 8.97 -6.06 -8.64
CA LYS A 97 7.71 -6.46 -9.28
C LYS A 97 6.69 -5.32 -9.36
N TYR A 98 7.12 -4.11 -9.10
CA TYR A 98 6.34 -2.89 -9.27
C TYR A 98 7.22 -1.80 -9.90
N ILE A 99 6.60 -0.71 -10.34
CA ILE A 99 7.24 0.54 -10.74
C ILE A 99 6.52 1.65 -10.00
N LEU A 100 7.28 2.52 -9.32
CA LEU A 100 6.77 3.71 -8.66
C LEU A 100 7.20 4.95 -9.44
N TYR A 101 6.24 5.85 -9.66
CA TYR A 101 6.41 7.13 -10.33
C TYR A 101 5.92 8.27 -9.44
N VAL A 102 6.62 9.40 -9.51
CA VAL A 102 6.31 10.58 -8.71
C VAL A 102 5.53 11.56 -9.58
N GLU A 103 4.24 11.71 -9.27
CA GLU A 103 3.38 12.73 -9.87
C GLU A 103 3.53 14.02 -9.06
N GLN A 104 4.21 15.00 -9.65
CA GLN A 104 4.24 16.37 -9.12
C GLN A 104 2.95 17.07 -9.54
N LEU A 105 1.91 16.97 -8.71
CA LEU A 105 0.77 17.86 -8.82
C LEU A 105 1.23 19.26 -8.37
N GLY A 106 0.67 20.34 -8.92
CA GLY A 106 1.03 21.74 -8.58
C GLY A 106 0.81 22.16 -7.11
N SER A 107 0.64 21.22 -6.19
CA SER A 107 0.62 21.38 -4.73
C SER A 107 1.92 20.92 -4.09
N ASN A 108 2.29 21.50 -2.94
CA ASN A 108 3.53 21.27 -2.19
C ASN A 108 3.91 19.80 -1.84
N GLU A 109 3.06 18.80 -2.07
CA GLU A 109 3.38 17.41 -1.72
C GLU A 109 3.27 16.47 -2.93
N PRO A 110 4.27 15.61 -3.17
CA PRO A 110 4.24 14.65 -4.26
C PRO A 110 3.17 13.57 -4.05
N ALA A 111 2.50 13.18 -5.13
CA ALA A 111 1.68 11.98 -5.17
C ALA A 111 2.49 10.86 -5.82
N PHE A 112 2.32 9.63 -5.33
CA PHE A 112 3.02 8.46 -5.87
C PHE A 112 2.04 7.57 -6.63
N LEU A 113 2.43 7.18 -7.83
CA LEU A 113 1.67 6.26 -8.67
C LEU A 113 2.44 4.94 -8.75
N VAL A 114 1.76 3.84 -8.49
CA VAL A 114 2.36 2.50 -8.50
C VAL A 114 1.66 1.65 -9.55
N THR A 115 2.45 1.02 -10.41
CA THR A 115 1.99 -0.04 -11.31
C THR A 115 2.70 -1.34 -10.99
N PHE A 116 2.02 -2.45 -11.24
CA PHE A 116 2.52 -3.79 -10.90
C PHE A 116 2.88 -4.55 -12.17
N LYS A 117 4.02 -5.25 -12.11
CA LYS A 117 4.45 -6.17 -13.15
C LYS A 117 3.75 -7.52 -12.98
N GLU A 118 3.89 -8.38 -13.98
CA GLU A 118 3.44 -9.76 -13.87
C GLU A 118 4.09 -10.45 -12.65
N ALA A 119 3.29 -11.27 -11.96
CA ALA A 119 3.66 -11.97 -10.72
C ALA A 119 3.90 -11.07 -9.48
N ALA A 120 3.38 -9.84 -9.46
CA ALA A 120 3.35 -9.05 -8.23
C ALA A 120 2.50 -9.72 -7.13
N THR A 121 2.95 -9.59 -5.88
CA THR A 121 2.31 -10.18 -4.70
C THR A 121 2.03 -9.11 -3.63
N SER A 122 1.48 -9.51 -2.48
CA SER A 122 1.39 -8.63 -1.30
C SER A 122 2.73 -8.01 -0.89
N MET A 123 3.83 -8.73 -1.13
CA MET A 123 5.18 -8.22 -0.87
C MET A 123 5.52 -7.04 -1.78
N SER A 124 5.11 -7.09 -3.05
CA SER A 124 5.29 -5.98 -3.99
C SER A 124 4.54 -4.73 -3.53
N VAL A 125 3.34 -4.91 -2.95
CA VAL A 125 2.58 -3.81 -2.34
C VAL A 125 3.34 -3.24 -1.14
N LEU A 126 3.84 -4.08 -0.23
CA LEU A 126 4.57 -3.62 0.95
C LEU A 126 5.86 -2.88 0.60
N ARG A 127 6.64 -3.40 -0.34
CA ARG A 127 7.86 -2.74 -0.83
C ARG A 127 7.55 -1.37 -1.44
N SER A 128 6.51 -1.30 -2.27
CA SER A 128 6.07 -0.02 -2.85
C SER A 128 5.55 0.99 -1.81
N LEU A 129 4.88 0.52 -0.75
CA LEU A 129 4.48 1.35 0.39
C LEU A 129 5.70 1.87 1.13
N TRP A 130 6.65 0.99 1.44
CA TRP A 130 7.89 1.34 2.12
C TRP A 130 8.65 2.41 1.37
N GLN A 131 8.88 2.19 0.08
CA GLN A 131 9.59 3.15 -0.77
C GLN A 131 8.87 4.50 -0.84
N ALA A 132 7.54 4.52 -1.01
CA ALA A 132 6.79 5.76 -1.05
C ALA A 132 6.87 6.54 0.26
N HIS A 133 6.84 5.87 1.41
CA HIS A 133 7.01 6.49 2.71
C HIS A 133 8.45 7.00 2.92
N TRP A 134 9.45 6.25 2.49
CA TRP A 134 10.84 6.69 2.52
C TRP A 134 11.04 7.96 1.69
N LEU A 135 10.52 8.00 0.46
CA LEU A 135 10.55 9.17 -0.41
C LEU A 135 9.81 10.36 0.24
N HIS A 136 8.67 10.12 0.90
CA HIS A 136 7.95 11.19 1.57
C HIS A 136 8.73 11.83 2.74
N GLU A 137 9.45 11.02 3.52
CA GLU A 137 10.31 11.52 4.61
C GLU A 137 11.58 12.21 4.06
N HIS A 138 12.12 11.71 2.95
CA HIS A 138 13.34 12.22 2.30
C HIS A 138 13.01 13.11 1.10
N GLN A 139 12.19 14.15 1.31
CA GLN A 139 11.69 15.04 0.26
C GLN A 139 12.75 15.45 -0.78
N LEU A 140 12.38 15.35 -2.06
CA LEU A 140 13.22 15.75 -3.18
C LEU A 140 13.61 17.24 -3.07
N LYS A 141 14.91 17.55 -3.19
CA LYS A 141 15.37 18.95 -3.20
C LYS A 141 15.17 19.55 -4.60
N PRO A 142 14.99 20.88 -4.72
CA PRO A 142 14.64 21.53 -5.99
C PRO A 142 15.57 21.30 -7.19
N ASN A 143 16.81 20.85 -6.96
CA ASN A 143 17.81 20.65 -8.01
C ASN A 143 18.21 19.18 -8.22
N ASP A 144 17.62 18.25 -7.47
CA ASP A 144 17.99 16.84 -7.51
C ASP A 144 17.27 16.13 -8.67
N ASP A 145 17.94 15.18 -9.33
CA ASP A 145 17.30 14.36 -10.37
C ASP A 145 16.32 13.37 -9.72
N VAL A 146 15.11 13.30 -10.28
CA VAL A 146 14.06 12.40 -9.76
C VAL A 146 14.51 10.95 -9.82
N PHE A 147 15.28 10.55 -10.84
CA PHE A 147 15.75 9.17 -10.96
C PHE A 147 16.84 8.84 -9.96
N ASP A 148 17.79 9.74 -9.70
CA ASP A 148 18.80 9.53 -8.67
C ASP A 148 18.14 9.36 -7.28
N TRP A 149 17.09 10.16 -7.02
CA TRP A 149 16.28 10.04 -5.80
C TRP A 149 15.50 8.72 -5.71
N LEU A 150 14.94 8.25 -6.82
CA LEU A 150 14.29 6.94 -6.88
C LEU A 150 15.31 5.80 -6.71
N GLU A 151 16.51 5.92 -7.27
CA GLU A 151 17.59 4.94 -7.12
C GLU A 151 18.09 4.86 -5.67
N GLU A 152 18.25 6.00 -5.01
CA GLU A 152 18.59 6.07 -3.58
C GLU A 152 17.52 5.37 -2.74
N SER A 153 16.24 5.64 -3.00
CA SER A 153 15.15 4.98 -2.28
C SER A 153 15.08 3.46 -2.50
N LEU A 154 15.48 2.97 -3.67
CA LEU A 154 15.56 1.54 -3.96
C LEU A 154 16.77 0.89 -3.28
N THR A 155 17.87 1.62 -3.14
CA THR A 155 19.05 1.18 -2.39
C THR A 155 18.69 1.04 -0.90
N ALA A 156 18.08 2.07 -0.31
CA ALA A 156 17.61 2.02 1.07
C ALA A 156 16.57 0.90 1.30
N LEU A 157 15.65 0.70 0.35
CA LEU A 157 14.71 -0.43 0.38
C LEU A 157 15.43 -1.78 0.34
N GLY A 158 16.55 -1.88 -0.39
CA GLY A 158 17.38 -3.10 -0.41
C GLY A 158 18.03 -3.39 0.94
N ASP A 159 18.45 -2.34 1.65
CA ASP A 159 19.23 -2.47 2.89
C ASP A 159 18.36 -2.61 4.15
N GLU A 160 17.20 -1.93 4.19
CA GLU A 160 16.40 -1.77 5.42
C GLU A 160 15.08 -2.55 5.41
N PHE A 161 14.62 -3.03 4.26
CA PHE A 161 13.31 -3.68 4.19
C PHE A 161 13.26 -5.04 4.90
N ASP A 162 14.37 -5.79 4.92
CA ASP A 162 14.40 -7.07 5.62
C ASP A 162 14.29 -6.88 7.14
N ASP A 163 14.88 -5.82 7.70
CA ASP A 163 14.68 -5.44 9.12
C ASP A 163 13.20 -5.12 9.40
N PHE A 164 12.53 -4.40 8.50
CA PHE A 164 11.09 -4.15 8.61
C PHE A 164 10.27 -5.45 8.65
N ILE A 165 10.62 -6.43 7.81
CA ILE A 165 9.98 -7.74 7.74
C ILE A 165 10.18 -8.52 9.05
N ASP A 166 11.40 -8.55 9.58
CA ASP A 166 11.75 -9.23 10.83
C ASP A 166 11.04 -8.59 12.03
N GLN A 167 11.02 -7.25 12.10
CA GLN A 167 10.31 -6.53 13.15
C GLN A 167 8.79 -6.73 13.09
N MET A 168 8.21 -6.82 11.88
CA MET A 168 6.80 -7.17 11.72
C MET A 168 6.50 -8.56 12.28
N GLU A 169 7.34 -9.55 12.00
CA GLU A 169 7.17 -10.91 12.54
C GLU A 169 7.29 -10.91 14.06
N GLY A 170 8.30 -10.23 14.61
CA GLY A 170 8.51 -10.08 16.05
C GLY A 170 7.34 -9.38 16.77
N ALA A 171 6.70 -8.41 16.12
CA ALA A 171 5.50 -7.73 16.61
C ALA A 171 4.20 -8.56 16.40
N GLY A 172 4.31 -9.74 15.79
CA GLY A 172 3.22 -10.68 15.59
C GLY A 172 2.35 -10.39 14.37
N TRP A 173 2.85 -9.65 13.37
CA TRP A 173 2.16 -9.47 12.09
C TRP A 173 2.43 -10.64 11.15
N ASP A 174 1.42 -11.04 10.39
CA ASP A 174 1.61 -12.00 9.30
C ASP A 174 1.92 -11.23 8.01
N GLN A 175 3.13 -11.43 7.48
CA GLN A 175 3.65 -10.73 6.30
C GLN A 175 2.89 -11.09 5.02
N SER A 176 2.32 -12.30 4.96
CA SER A 176 1.50 -12.76 3.83
C SER A 176 0.08 -12.20 3.89
N GLN A 177 -0.34 -11.81 5.08
CA GLN A 177 -1.70 -11.58 5.50
C GLN A 177 -1.68 -10.46 6.55
N ILE A 178 -1.41 -9.21 6.16
CA ILE A 178 -1.57 -8.05 7.08
C ILE A 178 -3.08 -7.84 7.31
N PHE A 179 -3.69 -8.77 8.03
CA PHE A 179 -5.08 -8.79 8.43
C PHE A 179 -5.18 -8.39 9.90
N LEU A 180 -6.39 -8.00 10.27
CA LEU A 180 -6.81 -7.64 11.63
C LEU A 180 -6.44 -8.76 12.62
N LYS A 181 -5.38 -8.59 13.41
CA LYS A 181 -5.31 -9.27 14.71
C LYS A 181 -6.12 -8.42 15.70
N VAL A 182 -7.36 -8.85 15.92
CA VAL A 182 -8.18 -8.35 17.03
C VAL A 182 -7.81 -9.19 18.25
N PRO A 183 -7.46 -8.58 19.40
CA PRO A 183 -7.28 -9.34 20.62
C PRO A 183 -8.56 -10.14 20.91
N LYS A 184 -8.40 -11.41 21.30
CA LYS A 184 -9.53 -12.32 21.59
C LYS A 184 -10.37 -11.84 22.76
N GLU A 185 -9.80 -10.99 23.60
CA GLU A 185 -10.42 -10.39 24.77
C GLU A 185 -10.42 -8.87 24.61
N PRO A 186 -11.53 -8.18 24.95
CA PRO A 186 -11.57 -6.73 24.91
C PRO A 186 -10.54 -6.16 25.89
N VAL A 187 -9.63 -5.31 25.39
CA VAL A 187 -8.74 -4.53 26.23
C VAL A 187 -9.59 -3.47 26.93
N LEU A 188 -9.95 -3.71 28.19
CA LEU A 188 -10.57 -2.70 29.03
C LEU A 188 -9.48 -1.69 29.40
N VAL A 189 -9.48 -0.55 28.72
CA VAL A 189 -8.68 0.60 29.16
C VAL A 189 -9.29 1.10 30.46
N LEU A 190 -8.69 0.73 31.59
CA LEU A 190 -8.99 1.39 32.86
C LEU A 190 -8.42 2.81 32.77
N GLU A 191 -9.27 3.77 32.47
CA GLU A 191 -8.99 5.18 32.76
C GLU A 191 -8.69 5.25 34.27
N HIS A 192 -7.43 5.55 34.60
CA HIS A 192 -7.10 5.97 35.97
C HIS A 192 -7.80 7.30 36.17
N LEU A 193 -8.95 7.25 36.84
CA LEU A 193 -9.51 8.43 37.49
C LEU A 193 -8.54 8.78 38.62
N ASP A 194 -7.59 9.65 38.32
CA ASP A 194 -6.86 10.39 39.35
C ASP A 194 -7.89 11.25 40.09
N GLN A 195 -8.43 10.68 41.17
CA GLN A 195 -9.11 11.42 42.21
C GLN A 195 -8.04 12.01 43.12
N ASP A 196 -7.63 13.23 42.80
CA ASP A 196 -6.93 14.06 43.80
C ASP A 196 -7.96 14.61 44.79
N VAL A 197 -7.67 14.30 46.06
CA VAL A 197 -8.38 14.65 47.30
C VAL A 197 -8.15 16.11 47.69
#